data_AF-A0A5C4LZ11-F1
#
_entry.id   AF-A0A5C4LZ11-F1
#
_cell.length_a   1.000
_cell.length_b   1.000
_cell.length_c   1.000
_cell.angle_alpha   90.00
_cell.angle_beta   90.00
_cell.angle_gamma   90.00
#
_symmetry.space_group_name_H-M   'P 1'
#
loop_
_entity.id
_entity.type
_entity.pdbx_description
1 polymer ?
#
loop_
_entity_poly.entity_id
_entity_poly.type
_entity_poly.pdbx_seq_one_letter_code
_entity_poly.pdbx_strand_id
1 'polypeptide(L)'
;MARTAGYWALHPAGPEEGRPAVEDVTRRQFLGLSAAGTGVLGVSALGFDLTKAAGVKQKLRIEGATVSHSVCPYCAVGCSLLAYTKKETNGKVELLQIEGDPDSPVNEGTLCPKGATSLQLAISSRRVASPLYRAPGSGEWKQVSWDFTLDKLAQNIKASRDRTFVTTDADGNTVNRCEGIAFAGGAAFSSEEGYFATKVMRGLGVVHLEQQARV
;
A
#
# COMPACT_ATOMS: atom_id res chain seq x y z
N MET A 1 -30.06 42.93 -15.19
CA MET A 1 -28.89 42.73 -14.30
C MET A 1 -27.76 42.22 -15.18
N ALA A 2 -27.01 43.14 -15.80
CA ALA A 2 -25.69 43.62 -15.34
C ALA A 2 -24.67 42.46 -15.31
N ARG A 3 -23.81 42.37 -16.34
CA ARG A 3 -22.36 42.70 -16.32
C ARG A 3 -21.53 41.55 -15.70
N THR A 4 -20.49 40.96 -16.29
CA THR A 4 -19.44 41.48 -17.18
C THR A 4 -18.76 40.33 -17.92
N ALA A 5 -18.68 40.45 -19.25
CA ALA A 5 -17.57 39.91 -20.05
C ALA A 5 -16.33 40.79 -19.82
N GLY A 6 -15.13 40.20 -19.92
CA GLY A 6 -13.89 40.97 -19.88
C GLY A 6 -12.72 40.20 -20.47
N TYR A 7 -12.25 40.71 -21.61
CA TYR A 7 -10.87 40.67 -22.11
C TYR A 7 -10.32 39.26 -22.44
N TRP A 8 -9.99 38.89 -23.68
CA TRP A 8 -9.13 39.58 -24.62
C TRP A 8 -9.41 39.12 -26.06
N ALA A 9 -9.80 40.05 -26.92
CA ALA A 9 -9.67 39.90 -28.37
C ALA A 9 -8.28 40.44 -28.75
N LEU A 10 -7.40 39.57 -29.25
CA LEU A 10 -6.16 39.97 -29.91
C LEU A 10 -6.29 39.64 -31.40
N HIS A 11 -6.09 40.66 -32.22
CA HIS A 11 -6.05 40.61 -33.68
C HIS A 11 -5.04 39.57 -34.21
N PRO A 12 -5.28 38.95 -35.38
CA PRO A 12 -4.27 38.16 -36.05
C PRO A 12 -3.21 39.09 -36.65
N ALA A 13 -1.99 39.04 -36.10
CA ALA A 13 -0.82 39.62 -36.75
C ALA A 13 -0.45 38.77 -37.98
N GLY A 14 -0.22 39.43 -39.12
CA GLY A 14 0.24 38.79 -40.37
C GLY A 14 1.65 38.22 -40.25
N PRO A 15 2.17 37.57 -41.31
CA PRO A 15 3.46 36.91 -41.26
C PRO A 15 4.59 37.94 -41.29
N GLU A 16 5.33 38.08 -40.18
CA GLU A 16 6.63 38.75 -40.18
C GLU A 16 7.71 37.78 -40.67
N GLU A 17 8.34 38.20 -41.76
CA GLU A 17 9.43 37.57 -42.47
C GLU A 17 10.76 37.74 -41.68
N GLY A 18 11.52 36.65 -41.54
CA GLY A 18 12.98 36.69 -41.31
C GLY A 18 13.51 37.02 -39.91
N ARG A 19 13.54 36.02 -39.00
CA ARG A 19 14.57 35.94 -37.95
C ARG A 19 15.13 34.51 -37.88
N PRO A 20 16.45 34.31 -37.85
CA PRO A 20 17.02 32.97 -37.67
C PRO A 20 16.62 32.43 -36.30
N ALA A 21 16.16 31.18 -36.26
CA ALA A 21 15.84 30.50 -35.01
C ALA A 21 17.11 30.40 -34.15
N VAL A 22 17.15 31.13 -33.04
CA VAL A 22 18.09 30.86 -31.96
C VAL A 22 17.50 29.72 -31.18
N GLU A 23 18.18 28.58 -31.10
CA GLU A 23 17.79 27.47 -30.22
C GLU A 23 17.76 27.98 -28.78
N ASP A 24 16.55 28.17 -28.23
CA ASP A 24 16.36 28.59 -26.85
C ASP A 24 16.80 27.45 -25.91
N VAL A 25 18.03 27.53 -25.42
CA VAL A 25 18.58 26.62 -24.41
C VAL A 25 17.76 26.77 -23.13
N THR A 26 17.01 25.72 -22.78
CA THR A 26 16.19 25.71 -21.56
C THR A 26 17.07 25.78 -20.31
N ARG A 27 16.53 26.30 -19.18
CA ARG A 27 17.26 26.35 -17.89
C ARG A 27 17.86 24.99 -17.49
N ARG A 28 17.16 23.89 -17.80
CA ARG A 28 17.63 22.52 -17.53
C ARG A 28 18.80 22.12 -18.42
N GLN A 29 18.78 22.51 -19.69
CA GLN A 29 19.90 22.32 -20.62
C GLN A 29 21.10 23.21 -20.26
N PHE A 30 20.87 24.47 -19.85
CA PHE A 30 21.94 25.36 -19.39
C PHE A 30 22.62 24.81 -18.13
N LEU A 31 21.85 24.36 -17.13
CA LEU A 31 22.41 23.74 -15.93
C LEU A 31 23.13 22.42 -16.25
N GLY A 32 22.59 21.60 -17.15
CA GLY A 32 23.24 20.37 -17.62
C GLY A 32 24.56 20.63 -18.35
N LEU A 33 24.59 21.59 -19.28
CA LEU A 33 25.78 22.01 -20.01
C LEU A 33 26.82 22.66 -19.11
N SER A 34 26.39 23.52 -18.18
CA SER A 34 27.28 24.16 -17.22
C SER A 34 27.91 23.14 -16.28
N ALA A 35 27.11 22.22 -15.73
CA ALA A 35 27.60 21.15 -14.87
C ALA A 35 28.57 20.21 -15.61
N ALA A 36 28.33 19.94 -16.90
CA ALA A 36 29.25 19.16 -17.72
C ALA A 36 30.58 19.90 -17.97
N GLY A 37 30.54 21.20 -18.26
CA GLY A 37 31.74 21.99 -18.58
C GLY A 37 32.67 22.24 -17.39
N THR A 38 32.18 22.80 -16.29
CA THR A 38 33.00 23.09 -15.09
C THR A 38 33.24 21.87 -14.22
N GLY A 39 32.28 20.95 -14.14
CA GLY A 39 32.40 19.71 -13.36
C GLY A 39 33.47 18.78 -13.91
N VAL A 40 33.53 18.57 -15.23
CA VAL A 40 34.50 17.65 -15.84
C VAL A 40 35.93 18.15 -15.71
N LEU A 41 36.17 19.44 -15.94
CA LEU A 41 37.50 20.05 -15.82
C LEU A 41 37.99 20.09 -14.37
N GLY A 42 37.12 20.46 -13.42
CA GLY A 42 37.47 20.53 -12.00
C GLY A 42 37.73 19.16 -11.37
N VAL A 43 36.92 18.15 -11.69
CA VAL A 43 37.04 16.80 -11.12
C VAL A 43 38.26 16.07 -11.69
N SER A 44 38.56 16.26 -12.98
CA SER A 44 39.79 15.71 -13.59
C SER A 44 41.05 16.36 -13.03
N ALA A 45 41.03 17.69 -12.77
CA ALA A 45 42.14 18.41 -12.15
C ALA A 45 42.42 17.96 -10.70
N LEU A 46 41.41 17.45 -10.00
CA LEU A 46 41.53 16.84 -8.67
C LEU A 46 42.00 15.38 -8.70
N GLY A 47 42.36 14.84 -9.88
CA GLY A 47 42.89 13.48 -10.05
C GLY A 47 41.83 12.38 -10.12
N PHE A 48 40.55 12.72 -10.25
CA PHE A 48 39.48 11.73 -10.44
C PHE A 48 39.35 11.37 -11.92
N ASP A 49 39.53 10.09 -12.24
CA ASP A 49 39.34 9.55 -13.57
C ASP A 49 37.85 9.31 -13.87
N LEU A 50 37.25 10.27 -14.57
CA LEU A 50 35.83 10.21 -14.97
C LEU A 50 35.54 9.13 -16.01
N THR A 51 36.54 8.60 -16.72
CA THR A 51 36.33 7.50 -17.68
C THR A 51 35.98 6.21 -16.96
N LYS A 52 36.57 5.98 -15.77
CA LYS A 52 36.19 4.87 -14.89
C LYS A 52 34.79 5.04 -14.33
N ALA A 53 34.40 6.26 -13.93
CA ALA A 53 33.05 6.54 -13.43
C ALA A 53 31.99 6.35 -14.53
N ALA A 54 32.25 6.79 -15.76
CA ALA A 54 31.36 6.61 -16.91
C ALA A 54 31.19 5.13 -17.30
N GLY A 55 32.18 4.28 -17.00
CA GLY A 55 32.13 2.83 -17.23
C GLY A 55 31.28 2.05 -16.22
N VAL A 56 30.94 2.63 -15.06
CA VAL A 56 30.16 1.96 -14.02
C VAL A 56 28.67 2.10 -14.32
N LYS A 57 28.12 1.17 -15.11
CA LYS A 57 26.67 1.01 -15.27
C LYS A 57 26.10 0.30 -14.03
N GLN A 58 25.66 1.07 -13.03
CA GLN A 58 24.89 0.52 -11.92
C GLN A 58 23.51 0.10 -12.44
N LYS A 59 23.19 -1.19 -12.38
CA LYS A 59 21.82 -1.66 -12.57
C LYS A 59 21.02 -1.26 -11.34
N LEU A 60 19.96 -0.50 -11.53
CA LEU A 60 19.09 -0.10 -10.43
C LEU A 60 18.29 -1.32 -9.98
N ARG A 61 18.12 -1.50 -8.67
CA ARG A 61 17.34 -2.61 -8.11
C ARG A 61 15.92 -2.69 -8.68
N ILE A 62 15.32 -1.53 -8.97
CA ILE A 62 13.96 -1.38 -9.49
C ILE A 62 13.91 -1.32 -11.04
N GLU A 63 15.01 -1.59 -11.73
CA GLU A 63 15.07 -1.58 -13.19
C GLU A 63 14.09 -2.60 -13.80
N GLY A 64 13.16 -2.11 -14.63
CA GLY A 64 12.12 -2.94 -15.25
C GLY A 64 11.00 -3.39 -14.29
N ALA A 65 10.89 -2.79 -13.11
CA ALA A 65 9.81 -3.08 -12.18
C ALA A 65 8.48 -2.42 -12.60
N THR A 66 7.37 -3.08 -12.28
CA THR A 66 6.03 -2.50 -12.29
C THR A 66 5.76 -1.83 -10.95
N VAL A 67 5.32 -0.57 -10.98
CA VAL A 67 4.99 0.22 -9.79
C VAL A 67 3.51 0.05 -9.47
N SER A 68 3.17 -0.14 -8.20
CA SER A 68 1.80 -0.15 -7.69
C SER A 68 1.69 0.78 -6.49
N HIS A 69 0.60 1.54 -6.40
CA HIS A 69 0.34 2.40 -5.25
C HIS A 69 -0.31 1.60 -4.12
N SER A 70 0.06 1.92 -2.88
CA SER A 70 -0.51 1.34 -1.68
C SER A 70 -0.55 2.38 -0.56
N VAL A 71 -1.18 2.03 0.56
CA VAL A 71 -1.19 2.85 1.78
C VAL A 71 -0.41 2.14 2.88
N CYS A 72 0.30 2.91 3.69
CA CYS A 72 1.04 2.44 4.85
C CYS A 72 0.10 1.72 5.86
N PRO A 73 0.39 0.47 6.27
CA PRO A 73 -0.53 -0.35 7.06
C PRO A 73 -0.42 -0.12 8.58
N TYR A 74 0.21 0.98 9.01
CA TYR A 74 0.53 1.21 10.41
C TYR A 74 -0.47 2.16 11.09
N CYS A 75 -0.14 3.45 11.18
CA CYS A 75 -0.97 4.43 11.87
C CYS A 75 -1.94 5.14 10.90
N ALA A 76 -2.88 5.89 11.45
CA ALA A 76 -3.92 6.60 10.72
C ALA A 76 -3.45 7.83 9.92
N VAL A 77 -2.13 8.08 9.79
CA VAL A 77 -1.61 9.14 8.91
C VAL A 77 -1.94 8.83 7.45
N GLY A 78 -1.91 7.55 7.06
CA GLY A 78 -2.26 7.14 5.70
C GLY A 78 -1.21 7.52 4.65
N CYS A 79 0.07 7.45 4.98
CA CYS A 79 1.16 7.74 4.02
C CYS A 79 1.01 6.86 2.76
N SER A 80 1.14 7.48 1.58
CA SER A 80 1.13 6.79 0.30
C SER A 80 2.48 6.10 0.06
N LEU A 81 2.43 4.90 -0.50
CA LEU A 81 3.55 4.02 -0.77
C LEU A 81 3.60 3.65 -2.26
N LEU A 82 4.81 3.50 -2.77
CA LEU A 82 5.10 2.87 -4.05
C LEU A 82 5.71 1.48 -3.80
N ALA A 83 5.05 0.44 -4.31
CA ALA A 83 5.52 -0.93 -4.30
C ALA A 83 6.05 -1.31 -5.68
N TYR A 84 7.32 -1.72 -5.74
CA TYR A 84 7.99 -2.10 -6.98
C TYR A 84 8.00 -3.61 -7.08
N THR A 85 7.35 -4.15 -8.10
CA THR A 85 7.26 -5.60 -8.32
C THR A 85 7.86 -5.99 -9.65
N LYS A 86 8.37 -7.21 -9.76
CA LYS A 86 8.85 -7.77 -11.02
C LYS A 86 8.29 -9.16 -11.22
N LYS A 87 7.82 -9.43 -12.43
CA LYS A 87 7.36 -10.76 -12.82
C LYS A 87 8.55 -11.55 -13.36
N GLU A 88 8.88 -12.64 -12.68
CA GLU A 88 9.89 -13.60 -13.09
C GLU A 88 9.40 -14.46 -14.25
N THR A 89 10.32 -15.10 -14.97
CA THR A 89 10.00 -15.94 -16.15
C THR A 89 9.13 -17.14 -15.79
N ASN A 90 9.20 -17.62 -14.53
CA ASN A 90 8.35 -18.69 -13.99
C ASN A 90 6.96 -18.21 -13.55
N GLY A 91 6.61 -16.94 -13.78
CA GLY A 91 5.34 -16.33 -13.42
C GLY A 91 5.25 -15.81 -11.99
N LYS A 92 6.26 -16.04 -11.14
CA LYS A 92 6.30 -15.52 -9.77
C LYS A 92 6.44 -14.01 -9.79
N VAL A 93 5.71 -13.31 -8.91
CA VAL A 93 5.90 -11.89 -8.68
C VAL A 93 6.80 -11.70 -7.47
N GLU A 94 7.92 -11.02 -7.67
CA GLU A 94 8.83 -10.60 -6.61
C GLU A 94 8.55 -9.14 -6.23
N LEU A 95 8.45 -8.87 -4.93
CA LEU A 95 8.38 -7.51 -4.39
C LEU A 95 9.82 -7.03 -4.12
N LEU A 96 10.28 -6.09 -4.92
CA LEU A 96 11.65 -5.62 -4.94
C LEU A 96 11.89 -4.52 -3.90
N GLN A 97 10.97 -3.57 -3.78
CA GLN A 97 11.10 -2.40 -2.91
C GLN A 97 9.73 -1.84 -2.51
N ILE A 98 9.67 -1.23 -1.34
CA ILE A 98 8.58 -0.31 -0.95
C ILE A 98 9.21 0.98 -0.47
N GLU A 99 8.75 2.13 -0.98
CA GLU A 99 9.14 3.46 -0.52
C GLU A 99 7.95 4.43 -0.52
N GLY A 100 8.18 5.67 -0.06
CA GLY A 100 7.14 6.68 0.00
C GLY A 100 6.86 7.27 -1.37
N ASP A 101 5.60 7.58 -1.63
CA ASP A 101 5.18 8.23 -2.88
C ASP A 101 5.48 9.74 -2.82
N PRO A 102 6.38 10.27 -3.68
CA PRO A 102 6.74 11.69 -3.69
C PRO A 102 5.58 12.60 -4.10
N ASP A 103 4.59 12.07 -4.84
CA ASP A 103 3.42 12.84 -5.28
C ASP A 103 2.31 12.89 -4.20
N SER A 104 2.53 12.25 -3.05
CA SER A 104 1.56 12.25 -1.97
C SER A 104 1.41 13.62 -1.31
N PRO A 105 0.18 14.15 -1.18
CA PRO A 105 -0.06 15.39 -0.44
C PRO A 105 0.08 15.22 1.08
N VAL A 106 0.20 13.98 1.57
CA VAL A 106 0.28 13.67 3.01
C VAL A 106 1.73 13.54 3.47
N ASN A 107 2.55 12.80 2.72
CA ASN A 107 3.90 12.47 3.14
C ASN A 107 5.01 12.91 2.18
N GLU A 108 4.71 13.36 0.95
CA GLU A 108 5.71 13.88 0.00
C GLU A 108 6.96 12.97 -0.12
N GLY A 109 6.74 11.65 -0.17
CA GLY A 109 7.81 10.64 -0.24
C GLY A 109 8.46 10.26 1.09
N THR A 110 8.21 11.00 2.17
CA THR A 110 8.78 10.72 3.49
C THR A 110 8.09 9.52 4.17
N LEU A 111 8.86 8.76 4.96
CA LEU A 111 8.35 7.66 5.76
C LEU A 111 9.05 7.63 7.13
N CYS A 112 8.28 7.40 8.19
CA CYS A 112 8.84 7.05 9.49
C CYS A 112 9.47 5.63 9.46
N PRO A 113 10.25 5.21 10.47
CA PRO A 113 10.92 3.90 10.47
C PRO A 113 9.97 2.70 10.26
N LYS A 114 8.73 2.79 10.74
CA LYS A 114 7.70 1.76 10.50
C LYS A 114 7.38 1.66 9.00
N GLY A 115 7.01 2.78 8.38
CA GLY A 115 6.69 2.84 6.95
C GLY A 115 7.87 2.43 6.07
N ALA A 116 9.08 2.93 6.37
CA ALA A 116 10.30 2.65 5.61
C ALA A 116 10.71 1.17 5.65
N THR A 117 10.24 0.41 6.65
CA THR A 117 10.51 -1.03 6.79
C THR A 117 9.35 -1.91 6.31
N SER A 118 8.34 -1.35 5.63
CA SER A 118 7.17 -2.10 5.14
C SER A 118 7.54 -3.27 4.23
N LEU A 119 8.62 -3.15 3.44
CA LEU A 119 9.15 -4.28 2.66
C LEU A 119 9.49 -5.46 3.58
N GLN A 120 10.22 -5.22 4.67
CA GLN A 120 10.64 -6.26 5.61
C GLN A 120 9.44 -6.94 6.27
N LEU A 121 8.37 -6.19 6.57
CA LEU A 121 7.12 -6.77 7.03
C LEU A 121 6.52 -7.71 5.96
N ALA A 122 6.41 -7.23 4.72
CA ALA A 122 5.77 -7.94 3.63
C ALA A 122 6.49 -9.25 3.26
N ILE A 123 7.83 -9.29 3.31
CA ILE A 123 8.63 -10.46 2.92
C ILE A 123 9.25 -11.23 4.11
N SER A 124 8.82 -10.93 5.34
CA SER A 124 9.37 -11.55 6.54
C SER A 124 9.32 -13.08 6.48
N SER A 125 10.43 -13.74 6.80
CA SER A 125 10.50 -15.21 6.94
C SER A 125 9.64 -15.74 8.09
N ARG A 126 9.16 -14.86 8.97
CA ARG A 126 8.28 -15.20 10.10
C ARG A 126 6.79 -15.21 9.73
N ARG A 127 6.43 -14.92 8.47
CA ARG A 127 5.03 -15.00 8.05
C ARG A 127 4.52 -16.43 8.13
N VAL A 128 3.30 -16.58 8.63
CA VAL A 128 2.59 -17.87 8.63
C VAL A 128 2.11 -18.15 7.21
N ALA A 129 2.68 -19.18 6.58
CA ALA A 129 2.43 -19.49 5.17
C ALA A 129 1.25 -20.46 4.95
N SER A 130 0.75 -21.11 6.00
CA SER A 130 -0.32 -22.11 5.91
C SER A 130 -1.11 -22.17 7.21
N PRO A 131 -2.37 -22.64 7.18
CA PRO A 131 -3.15 -22.85 8.39
C PRO A 131 -2.45 -23.79 9.37
N LEU A 132 -2.50 -23.43 10.65
CA LEU A 132 -1.94 -24.22 11.75
C LEU A 132 -3.05 -24.57 12.73
N TYR A 133 -3.09 -25.84 13.15
CA TYR A 133 -4.04 -26.34 14.13
C TYR A 133 -3.32 -26.81 15.39
N ARG A 134 -3.87 -26.44 16.55
CA ARG A 134 -3.43 -26.91 17.88
C ARG A 134 -4.59 -27.63 18.54
N ALA A 135 -4.42 -28.92 18.79
CA ALA A 135 -5.44 -29.73 19.45
C ALA A 135 -5.58 -29.35 20.94
N PRO A 136 -6.77 -29.56 21.56
CA PRO A 136 -6.94 -29.41 23.01
C PRO A 136 -5.89 -30.21 23.78
N GLY A 137 -5.24 -29.58 24.77
CA GLY A 137 -4.18 -30.19 25.57
C GLY A 137 -2.82 -30.32 24.87
N SER A 138 -2.69 -29.99 23.58
CA SER A 138 -1.41 -30.06 22.86
C SER A 138 -0.51 -28.86 23.18
N GLY A 139 0.80 -29.07 23.23
CA GLY A 139 1.82 -28.00 23.21
C GLY A 139 2.26 -27.58 21.80
N GLU A 140 1.86 -28.32 20.77
CA GLU A 140 2.41 -28.24 19.43
C GLU A 140 1.38 -27.83 18.37
N TRP A 141 1.86 -27.11 17.34
CA TRP A 141 1.13 -26.74 16.15
C TRP A 141 1.37 -27.74 15.02
N LYS A 142 0.30 -28.08 14.29
CA LYS A 142 0.35 -28.93 13.10
C LYS A 142 -0.15 -28.18 11.88
N GLN A 143 0.55 -28.26 10.75
CA GLN A 143 0.07 -27.71 9.50
C GLN A 143 -1.14 -28.52 9.01
N VAL A 144 -2.18 -27.83 8.56
CA VAL A 144 -3.42 -28.43 8.06
C VAL A 144 -3.85 -27.75 6.75
N SER A 145 -4.74 -28.42 6.00
CA SER A 145 -5.30 -27.83 4.78
C SER A 145 -6.30 -26.71 5.09
N TRP A 146 -6.55 -25.86 4.09
CA TRP A 146 -7.61 -24.86 4.17
C TRP A 146 -8.99 -25.51 4.32
N ASP A 147 -9.27 -26.61 3.60
CA ASP A 147 -10.55 -27.32 3.71
C ASP A 147 -10.80 -27.81 5.14
N PHE A 148 -9.81 -28.49 5.75
CA PHE A 148 -9.90 -28.91 7.14
C PHE A 148 -10.14 -27.72 8.09
N THR A 149 -9.46 -26.60 7.84
CA THR A 149 -9.57 -25.39 8.67
C THR A 149 -10.98 -24.80 8.60
N LEU A 150 -11.51 -24.63 7.39
CA LEU A 150 -12.82 -24.05 7.15
C LEU A 150 -13.93 -24.96 7.68
N ASP A 151 -13.85 -26.27 7.45
CA ASP A 151 -14.81 -27.25 7.98
C ASP A 151 -14.82 -27.24 9.51
N LYS A 152 -13.64 -27.26 10.13
CA LYS A 152 -13.53 -27.26 11.60
C LYS A 152 -14.08 -25.97 12.22
N LEU A 153 -13.79 -24.82 11.60
CA LEU A 153 -14.34 -23.53 12.03
C LEU A 153 -15.86 -23.50 11.89
N ALA A 154 -16.41 -23.92 10.76
CA ALA A 154 -17.84 -23.95 10.51
C ALA A 154 -18.58 -24.86 11.51
N GLN A 155 -18.05 -26.06 11.78
CA GLN A 155 -18.58 -26.99 12.78
C GLN A 155 -18.60 -26.36 14.18
N ASN A 156 -17.51 -25.72 14.60
CA ASN A 156 -17.41 -25.10 15.91
C ASN A 156 -18.37 -23.90 16.04
N ILE A 157 -18.45 -23.05 15.02
CA ILE A 157 -19.36 -21.90 14.98
C ILE A 157 -20.80 -22.38 15.07
N LYS A 158 -21.19 -23.36 14.25
CA LYS A 158 -22.54 -23.93 14.27
C LYS A 158 -22.87 -24.53 15.63
N ALA A 159 -21.99 -25.37 16.18
CA ALA A 159 -22.21 -26.01 17.47
C ALA A 159 -22.34 -24.99 18.62
N SER A 160 -21.52 -23.93 18.62
CA SER A 160 -21.62 -22.87 19.62
C SER A 160 -22.94 -22.11 19.46
N ARG A 161 -23.25 -21.66 18.25
CA ARG A 161 -24.47 -20.91 17.94
C ARG A 161 -25.71 -21.70 18.32
N ASP A 162 -25.86 -22.94 17.88
CA ASP A 162 -27.04 -23.77 18.17
C ASP A 162 -27.27 -23.95 19.68
N ARG A 163 -26.19 -24.01 20.46
CA ARG A 163 -26.26 -24.15 21.93
C ARG A 163 -26.57 -22.85 22.66
N THR A 164 -26.23 -21.69 22.08
CA THR A 164 -26.28 -20.39 22.79
C THR A 164 -27.13 -19.33 22.10
N PHE A 165 -27.91 -19.69 21.08
CA PHE A 165 -28.77 -18.74 20.39
C PHE A 165 -30.02 -18.44 21.20
N VAL A 166 -30.35 -17.16 21.35
CA VAL A 166 -31.52 -16.66 22.06
C VAL A 166 -32.45 -16.01 21.03
N THR A 167 -33.61 -16.61 20.80
CA THR A 167 -34.63 -16.04 19.91
C THR A 167 -35.43 -14.95 20.62
N THR A 168 -35.76 -15.17 21.89
CA THR A 168 -36.61 -14.31 22.71
C THR A 168 -35.97 -14.10 24.08
N ASP A 169 -35.97 -12.87 24.59
CA ASP A 169 -35.43 -12.56 25.92
C ASP A 169 -36.45 -12.82 27.06
N ALA A 170 -36.05 -12.54 28.30
CA ALA A 170 -36.85 -12.76 29.49
C ALA A 170 -38.14 -11.91 29.53
N ASP A 171 -38.15 -10.77 28.82
CA ASP A 171 -39.29 -9.86 28.73
C ASP A 171 -40.23 -10.21 27.56
N GLY A 172 -39.91 -11.27 26.80
CA GLY A 172 -40.72 -11.71 25.65
C GLY A 172 -40.39 -11.00 24.33
N ASN A 173 -39.32 -10.18 24.27
CA ASN A 173 -38.93 -9.50 23.04
C ASN A 173 -38.14 -10.43 22.11
N THR A 174 -38.37 -10.34 20.81
CA THR A 174 -37.53 -11.02 19.80
C THR A 174 -36.17 -10.35 19.71
N VAL A 175 -35.09 -11.10 19.95
CA VAL A 175 -33.72 -10.58 20.03
C VAL A 175 -32.74 -11.27 19.07
N ASN A 176 -32.99 -12.53 18.68
CA ASN A 176 -32.20 -13.28 17.69
C ASN A 176 -30.68 -13.11 17.82
N ARG A 177 -30.14 -13.35 19.01
CA ARG A 177 -28.72 -13.10 19.34
C ARG A 177 -27.96 -14.35 19.74
N CYS A 178 -26.66 -14.33 19.52
CA CYS A 178 -25.70 -15.37 19.88
C CYS A 178 -24.68 -14.78 20.86
N GLU A 179 -24.69 -15.27 22.10
CA GLU A 179 -23.80 -14.81 23.17
C GLU A 179 -22.61 -15.76 23.41
N GLY A 180 -22.63 -16.97 22.82
CA GLY A 180 -21.55 -17.97 22.95
C GLY A 180 -20.36 -17.76 22.03
N ILE A 181 -20.31 -16.64 21.28
CA ILE A 181 -19.24 -16.28 20.36
C ILE A 181 -18.93 -14.81 20.56
N ALA A 182 -17.64 -14.47 20.61
CA ALA A 182 -17.17 -13.09 20.57
C ALA A 182 -16.18 -12.92 19.42
N PHE A 183 -16.17 -11.73 18.83
CA PHE A 183 -15.21 -11.33 17.80
C PHE A 183 -14.48 -10.07 18.27
N ALA A 184 -13.16 -10.09 18.13
CA ALA A 184 -12.28 -8.98 18.47
C ALA A 184 -11.37 -8.65 17.29
N GLY A 185 -11.45 -7.42 16.79
CA GLY A 185 -10.53 -6.92 15.77
C GLY A 185 -11.19 -5.91 14.83
N GLY A 186 -10.44 -5.47 13.83
CA GLY A 186 -10.98 -4.80 12.65
C GLY A 186 -10.16 -3.63 12.13
N ALA A 187 -9.48 -2.88 13.01
CA ALA A 187 -8.87 -1.61 12.60
C ALA A 187 -7.71 -1.72 11.58
N ALA A 188 -7.17 -2.93 11.39
CA ALA A 188 -6.11 -3.21 10.42
C ALA A 188 -6.65 -3.90 9.14
N PHE A 189 -7.96 -4.11 9.03
CA PHE A 189 -8.59 -4.63 7.83
C PHE A 189 -8.82 -3.52 6.81
N SER A 190 -9.05 -3.91 5.56
CA SER A 190 -9.69 -3.00 4.61
C SER A 190 -11.12 -2.66 5.08
N SER A 191 -11.65 -1.53 4.61
CA SER A 191 -13.04 -1.14 4.91
C SER A 191 -14.04 -2.19 4.42
N GLU A 192 -13.77 -2.80 3.27
CA GLU A 192 -14.59 -3.85 2.66
C GLU A 192 -14.56 -5.14 3.49
N GLU A 193 -13.37 -5.53 3.97
CA GLU A 193 -13.19 -6.68 4.86
C GLU A 193 -13.88 -6.46 6.21
N GLY A 194 -13.76 -5.25 6.79
CA GLY A 194 -14.46 -4.87 8.02
C GLY A 194 -15.98 -4.88 7.85
N TYR A 195 -16.48 -4.39 6.71
CA TYR A 195 -17.88 -4.45 6.36
C TYR A 195 -18.38 -5.89 6.21
N PHE A 196 -17.60 -6.73 5.50
CA PHE A 196 -17.89 -8.14 5.34
C PHE A 196 -17.92 -8.88 6.70
N ALA A 197 -16.90 -8.69 7.53
CA ALA A 197 -16.82 -9.28 8.87
C ALA A 197 -18.03 -8.89 9.72
N THR A 198 -18.42 -7.61 9.70
CA THR A 198 -19.60 -7.12 10.44
C THR A 198 -20.87 -7.82 9.96
N LYS A 199 -21.08 -7.94 8.65
CA LYS A 199 -22.25 -8.63 8.08
C LYS A 199 -22.29 -10.10 8.45
N VAL A 200 -21.16 -10.80 8.39
CA VAL A 200 -21.06 -12.21 8.78
C VAL A 200 -21.39 -12.38 10.27
N MET A 201 -20.75 -11.61 11.15
CA MET A 201 -20.94 -11.74 12.60
C MET A 201 -22.37 -11.39 13.01
N ARG A 202 -22.92 -10.28 12.49
CA ARG A 202 -24.32 -9.90 12.76
C ARG A 202 -25.32 -10.87 12.14
N GLY A 203 -25.03 -11.42 10.95
CA GLY A 203 -25.84 -12.48 10.33
C GLY A 203 -25.87 -13.77 11.15
N LEU A 204 -24.80 -14.06 11.90
CA LEU A 204 -24.78 -15.16 12.87
C LEU A 204 -25.49 -14.82 14.19
N GLY A 205 -25.90 -13.56 14.39
CA GLY A 205 -26.51 -13.05 15.62
C GLY A 205 -25.50 -12.62 16.69
N VAL A 206 -24.20 -12.58 16.40
CA VAL A 206 -23.17 -12.23 17.38
C VAL A 206 -23.35 -10.80 17.87
N VAL A 207 -23.41 -10.63 19.20
CA VAL A 207 -23.54 -9.32 19.86
C VAL A 207 -22.23 -8.82 20.47
N HIS A 208 -21.33 -9.73 20.84
CA HIS A 208 -20.00 -9.40 21.36
C HIS A 208 -19.03 -9.16 20.19
N LEU A 209 -19.15 -7.99 19.57
CA LEU A 209 -18.38 -7.58 18.40
C LEU A 209 -17.62 -6.29 18.72
N GLU A 210 -16.35 -6.41 19.08
CA GLU A 210 -15.50 -5.30 19.53
C GLU A 210 -14.25 -5.13 18.66
N GLN A 211 -13.66 -3.93 18.69
CA GLN A 211 -12.44 -3.61 17.95
C GLN A 211 -11.55 -2.62 18.70
N GLN A 212 -10.37 -2.32 18.14
CA GLN A 212 -9.37 -1.43 18.72
C GLN A 212 -9.90 -0.02 19.01
N ALA A 213 -10.94 0.45 18.33
CA ALA A 213 -11.54 1.76 18.63
C ALA A 213 -12.14 1.85 20.05
N ARG A 214 -12.42 0.73 20.71
CA ARG A 214 -12.93 0.68 22.09
C ARG A 214 -11.82 0.63 23.14
N VAL A 215 -10.69 -0.04 22.82
CA VAL A 215 -9.61 -0.40 23.76
C VAL A 215 -8.50 0.63 23.70
#